data_AF-A0A0Q9A7K2-F1
#
_entry.id   AF-A0A0Q9A7K2-F1
#
_cell.length_a   1.000
_cell.length_b   1.000
_cell.length_c   1.000
_cell.angle_alpha   90.00
_cell.angle_beta   90.00
_cell.angle_gamma   90.00
#
_symmetry.space_group_name_H-M   'P 1'
#
loop_
_entity.id
_entity.type
_entity.pdbx_description
1 polymer ?
#
loop_
_entity_poly.entity_id
_entity_poly.type
_entity_poly.pdbx_seq_one_letter_code
_entity_poly.pdbx_strand_id
1 'polypeptide(L)' 'MADNSWMVQIGVVDDPQNTGVPPVPTDVYQGDEEGARTEYAERSAEARESGYRYVMLRHLGDVVECWGTPPAAG' A
#
# COMPACT_ATOMS: atom_id res chain seq x y z
N MET A 1 -13.09 9.86 18.59
CA MET A 1 -12.29 8.73 19.09
C MET A 1 -12.00 7.75 17.94
N ALA A 2 -11.47 8.28 16.84
CA ALA A 2 -10.78 7.56 15.78
C ALA A 2 -10.06 8.61 14.93
N ASP A 3 -9.29 9.46 15.61
CA ASP A 3 -8.80 10.73 15.09
C ASP A 3 -7.34 10.60 14.61
N ASN A 4 -6.77 9.39 14.65
CA ASN A 4 -5.44 9.02 14.15
C ASN A 4 -5.40 7.55 13.71
N SER A 5 -6.14 7.18 12.66
CA SER A 5 -6.01 5.84 12.08
C SER A 5 -5.02 5.88 10.93
N TRP A 6 -3.86 5.26 11.16
CA TRP A 6 -2.90 4.93 10.13
C TRP A 6 -3.19 3.56 9.55
N MET A 7 -2.98 3.41 8.26
CA MET A 7 -3.27 2.19 7.52
C MET A 7 -2.22 1.98 6.45
N VAL A 8 -1.82 0.73 6.25
CA VAL A 8 -0.94 0.33 5.16
C VAL A 8 -1.72 -0.55 4.22
N GLN A 9 -1.65 -0.22 2.94
CA GLN A 9 -2.34 -0.91 1.87
C GLN A 9 -1.34 -1.33 0.80
N ILE A 10 -1.39 -2.58 0.36
CA ILE A 10 -0.56 -3.09 -0.74
C ILE A 10 -1.41 -3.41 -1.96
N GLY A 11 -0.86 -3.16 -3.14
CA GLY A 11 -1.43 -3.58 -4.41
C GLY A 11 -0.64 -4.74 -4.97
N VAL A 12 -1.20 -5.95 -4.90
CA VAL A 12 -0.59 -7.14 -5.51
C VAL A 12 -1.17 -7.32 -6.90
N VAL A 13 -0.30 -7.51 -7.90
CA VAL A 13 -0.73 -7.94 -9.24
C VAL A 13 -0.66 -9.45 -9.29
N ASP A 14 -1.82 -10.08 -9.31
CA ASP A 14 -1.94 -11.54 -9.47
C ASP A 14 -1.36 -12.01 -10.83
N ASP A 15 -1.49 -11.18 -11.87
CA ASP A 15 -1.03 -11.50 -13.23
C ASP A 15 -0.36 -10.30 -13.91
N PRO A 16 0.98 -10.32 -14.14
CA PRO A 16 1.72 -9.20 -14.71
C PRO A 16 1.34 -8.89 -16.18
N GLN A 17 0.60 -9.79 -16.85
CA GLN A 17 0.08 -9.59 -18.20
C GLN A 17 -1.32 -8.95 -18.19
N ASN A 18 -2.03 -8.97 -17.06
CA ASN A 18 -3.27 -8.21 -16.85
C ASN A 18 -2.97 -6.74 -16.53
N THR A 19 -2.69 -5.96 -17.58
CA THR A 19 -2.51 -4.50 -17.46
C THR A 19 -3.84 -3.75 -17.29
N GLY A 20 -4.98 -4.41 -17.49
CA GLY A 20 -6.32 -3.80 -17.49
C GLY A 20 -7.09 -3.89 -16.17
N VAL A 21 -6.62 -4.69 -15.20
CA VAL A 21 -7.28 -4.81 -13.89
C VAL A 21 -6.45 -4.04 -12.86
N PRO A 22 -7.03 -3.03 -12.19
CA PRO A 22 -6.35 -2.39 -11.08
C PRO A 22 -6.09 -3.45 -10.00
N PRO A 23 -4.86 -3.54 -9.46
CA PRO A 23 -4.54 -4.53 -8.43
C PRO A 23 -5.48 -4.35 -7.25
N VAL A 24 -5.87 -5.46 -6.62
CA VAL A 24 -6.79 -5.41 -5.48
C VAL A 24 -6.06 -4.78 -4.30
N PRO A 25 -6.52 -3.61 -3.80
CA PRO A 25 -5.95 -3.02 -2.60
C PRO A 25 -6.21 -3.94 -1.42
N THR A 26 -5.13 -4.40 -0.78
CA THR A 26 -5.19 -5.24 0.42
C THR A 26 -4.66 -4.45 1.60
N ASP A 27 -5.52 -4.22 2.60
CA ASP A 27 -5.13 -3.57 3.84
C ASP A 27 -4.37 -4.57 4.71
N VAL A 28 -3.11 -4.25 5.00
CA VAL A 28 -2.21 -5.17 5.72
C VAL A 28 -1.95 -4.76 7.14
N TYR A 29 -2.17 -3.49 7.46
CA TYR A 29 -2.01 -2.94 8.80
C TYR A 29 -2.98 -1.79 9.02
N GLN A 30 -3.50 -1.70 10.25
CA GLN A 30 -4.30 -0.56 10.71
C GLN A 30 -4.00 -0.32 12.20
N GLY A 31 -3.58 0.89 12.55
CA GLY A 31 -3.17 1.22 13.91
C GLY A 31 -2.52 2.59 14.03
N ASP A 32 -1.42 2.63 14.78
CA ASP A 32 -0.64 3.82 15.07
C ASP A 32 0.34 4.17 13.95
N GLU A 33 0.83 5.42 13.97
CA GLU A 33 1.80 5.93 13.01
C GLU A 33 3.06 5.07 12.93
N GLU A 34 3.68 4.78 14.07
CA GLU A 34 4.94 4.05 14.12
C GLU A 34 4.81 2.63 13.56
N GLY A 35 3.71 1.95 13.88
CA GLY A 35 3.43 0.62 13.35
C GLY A 35 3.16 0.67 11.85
N ALA A 36 2.41 1.65 11.37
CA ALA A 36 2.12 1.79 9.95
C ALA A 36 3.36 2.18 9.13
N ARG A 37 4.23 3.06 9.65
CA ARG A 37 5.50 3.39 8.99
C ARG A 37 6.46 2.21 8.98
N THR A 38 6.56 1.47 10.07
CA THR A 38 7.37 0.24 10.15
C THR A 38 6.88 -0.77 9.11
N GLU A 39 5.58 -1.08 9.13
CA GLU A 39 4.99 -2.03 8.19
C GLU A 39 5.13 -1.54 6.75
N TYR A 40 4.92 -0.25 6.46
CA TYR A 40 5.14 0.30 5.13
C TYR A 40 6.59 0.12 4.67
N ALA A 41 7.58 0.36 5.55
CA ALA A 41 8.99 0.16 5.23
C ALA A 41 9.32 -1.32 4.96
N GLU A 42 8.78 -2.23 5.77
CA GLU A 42 8.95 -3.68 5.56
C GLU A 42 8.30 -4.13 4.25
N ARG A 43 7.02 -3.77 4.02
CA ARG A 43 6.31 -4.15 2.79
C ARG A 43 6.89 -3.52 1.55
N SER A 44 7.40 -2.29 1.61
CA SER A 44 8.05 -1.64 0.46
C SER A 44 9.43 -2.25 0.16
N ALA A 45 10.14 -2.76 1.18
CA ALA A 45 11.35 -3.54 0.97
C ALA A 45 11.03 -4.90 0.34
N GLU A 46 10.03 -5.62 0.86
CA GLU A 46 9.59 -6.91 0.32
C GLU A 46 8.87 -6.78 -1.02
N ALA A 47 8.32 -5.60 -1.34
CA ALA A 47 7.54 -5.36 -2.56
C ALA A 47 8.29 -5.72 -3.83
N ARG A 48 9.60 -5.48 -3.84
CA ARG A 48 10.45 -5.76 -4.98
C ARG A 48 10.65 -7.26 -5.21
N GLU A 49 10.55 -8.07 -4.16
CA GLU A 49 10.76 -9.52 -4.19
C GLU A 49 9.43 -10.29 -4.29
N SER A 50 8.39 -9.81 -3.61
CA SER A 50 7.03 -10.40 -3.63
C SER A 50 6.18 -9.98 -4.82
N GLY A 51 6.68 -9.10 -5.69
CA GLY A 51 5.95 -8.65 -6.87
C GLY A 51 4.79 -7.70 -6.56
N TYR A 52 4.89 -6.93 -5.48
CA TYR A 52 3.90 -5.87 -5.20
C TYR A 52 4.07 -4.74 -6.22
N ARG A 53 2.95 -4.22 -6.73
CA ARG A 53 2.94 -3.11 -7.68
C ARG A 53 3.04 -1.75 -7.01
N TYR A 54 2.40 -1.63 -5.84
CA TYR A 54 2.53 -0.47 -4.98
C TYR A 54 2.34 -0.84 -3.52
N VAL A 55 2.85 0.02 -2.65
CA VAL A 55 2.55 0.06 -1.22
C VAL A 55 2.12 1.49 -0.91
N MET A 56 1.02 1.67 -0.19
CA MET A 56 0.46 2.96 0.17
C MET A 56 0.31 3.05 1.69
N LEU A 57 0.88 4.11 2.26
CA LEU A 57 0.67 4.53 3.63
C LEU A 57 -0.45 5.56 3.65
N ARG A 58 -1.53 5.25 4.35
CA ARG A 58 -2.70 6.11 4.48
C ARG A 58 -2.86 6.60 5.91
N HIS A 59 -3.28 7.85 6.05
CA HIS A 59 -3.63 8.45 7.33
C HIS A 59 -4.97 9.16 7.18
N LEU A 60 -5.95 8.76 7.98
CA LEU A 60 -7.29 9.36 7.97
C LEU A 60 -7.97 9.39 6.58
N GLY A 61 -7.61 8.44 5.71
CA GLY A 61 -8.12 8.33 4.35
C GLY A 61 -7.26 9.00 3.28
N ASP A 62 -6.30 9.83 3.66
CA ASP A 62 -5.35 10.48 2.77
C ASP A 62 -4.10 9.62 2.54
N VAL A 63 -3.46 9.71 1.38
CA VAL A 63 -2.25 8.93 1.07
C VAL A 63 -1.05 9.77 1.48
N VAL A 64 -0.40 9.39 2.58
CA VAL A 64 0.78 10.07 3.10
C VAL A 64 2.01 9.72 2.28
N GLU A 65 2.18 8.44 1.97
CA GLU A 65 3.33 7.96 1.22
C GLU A 65 2.94 6.82 0.29
N CYS A 66 3.58 6.75 -0.86
CA CYS A 66 3.40 5.66 -1.80
C CYS A 66 4.74 5.19 -2.35
N TRP A 67 4.94 3.88 -2.33
CA TRP A 67 6.06 3.20 -2.93
C TRP A 67 5.62 2.52 -4.21
N GLY A 68 6.42 2.64 -5.28
CA GLY A 68 6.15 2.06 -6.58
C GLY A 68 5.51 3.05 -7.56
N THR A 69 4.88 2.52 -8.60
CA THR A 69 4.13 3.34 -9.57
C THR A 69 2.64 3.11 -9.31
N PRO A 70 1.91 4.09 -8.74
CA PRO A 70 0.46 3.96 -8.66
C PRO A 70 -0.06 3.72 -10.08
N PRO A 71 -1.07 2.84 -10.28
CA PRO A 71 -1.69 2.70 -11.58
C PRO A 71 -2.08 4.12 -12.01
N ALA A 72 -1.59 4.56 -13.18
CA ALA A 72 -1.90 5.87 -13.70
C ALA A 72 -3.39 6.08 -13.51
N ALA A 73 -3.76 7.08 -12.71
CA ALA A 73 -5.15 7.53 -12.63
C ALA A 73 -5.51 7.98 -14.05
N GLY A 74 -6.09 7.06 -14.81
CA GLY A 74 -6.67 7.29 -16.12
C GLY A 74 -8.04 7.92 -15.97
#